data_AF-A0AA35RN77-F1
#
_entry.id   AF-A0AA35RN77-F1
#
_cell.length_a   1.000
_cell.length_b   1.000
_cell.length_c   1.000
_cell.angle_alpha   90.00
_cell.angle_beta   90.00
_cell.angle_gamma   90.00
#
_symmetry.space_group_name_H-M   'P 1'
#
loop_
_entity.id
_entity.type
_entity.pdbx_description
1 polymer ?
#
loop_
_entity_poly.entity_id
_entity_poly.type
_entity_poly.pdbx_seq_one_letter_code
_entity_poly.pdbx_strand_id
1 'polypeptide(L)'
;MFVEPGVPVYGGMIIGEHTRPQDLDVNPLKNKQLTNVRAAGKDDAVRLSPPRPLPLEIALAYLADDELLEVTPASIRLRKRLLDPHARRRAARENVAAPLSAEPAGRYVRALSRARNIARRLPNIASARRPGLARRVRLKPRRRSLAVSGS
;
A
#
# COMPACT_ATOMS: atom_id res chain seq x y z
N MET A 1 -13.26 -20.64 11.79
CA MET A 1 -11.87 -20.24 12.16
C MET A 1 -10.99 -21.47 12.03
N PHE A 2 -9.75 -21.32 11.57
CA PHE A 2 -8.83 -22.44 11.30
C PHE A 2 -7.70 -22.54 12.32
N VAL A 3 -7.40 -21.44 13.01
CA VAL A 3 -6.31 -21.36 13.98
C VAL A 3 -6.85 -21.43 15.40
N GLU A 4 -6.08 -22.08 16.27
CA GLU A 4 -6.36 -22.11 17.71
C GLU A 4 -6.00 -20.78 18.39
N PRO A 5 -6.67 -20.46 19.51
CA PRO A 5 -6.31 -19.30 20.32
C PRO A 5 -4.87 -19.42 20.81
N GLY A 6 -4.08 -18.34 20.67
CA GLY A 6 -2.68 -18.30 21.13
C GLY A 6 -1.65 -18.77 20.10
N VAL A 7 -2.07 -19.25 18.93
CA VAL A 7 -1.15 -19.59 17.84
C VAL A 7 -0.44 -18.33 17.31
N PRO A 8 0.90 -18.37 17.10
CA PRO A 8 1.63 -17.25 16.52
C PRO A 8 1.23 -17.05 15.05
N VAL A 9 0.81 -15.83 14.74
CA VAL A 9 0.32 -15.42 13.41
C VAL A 9 1.21 -14.34 12.82
N TYR A 10 1.30 -14.30 11.50
CA TYR A 10 2.04 -13.29 10.75
C TYR A 10 1.14 -12.58 9.73
N GLY A 11 1.59 -11.41 9.26
CA GLY A 11 0.82 -10.60 8.30
C GLY A 11 0.62 -11.33 6.98
N GLY A 12 -0.63 -11.47 6.52
CA GLY A 12 -0.97 -12.20 5.30
C GLY A 12 -1.24 -13.70 5.49
N MET A 13 -1.14 -14.21 6.72
CA MET A 13 -1.64 -15.54 7.09
C MET A 13 -3.17 -15.55 7.07
N ILE A 14 -3.76 -16.60 6.51
CA ILE A 14 -5.22 -16.82 6.47
C ILE A 14 -5.62 -17.58 7.73
N ILE A 15 -6.47 -16.97 8.54
CA ILE A 15 -6.88 -17.48 9.86
C ILE A 15 -8.28 -18.10 9.89
N GLY A 16 -9.06 -17.91 8.82
CA GLY A 16 -10.43 -18.36 8.75
C GLY A 16 -11.10 -17.97 7.45
N GLU A 17 -12.26 -18.58 7.21
CA GLU A 17 -13.16 -18.26 6.13
C GLU A 17 -14.11 -17.13 6.53
N HIS A 18 -14.36 -16.22 5.60
CA HIS A 18 -15.35 -15.18 5.75
C HIS A 18 -16.66 -15.63 5.10
N THR A 19 -17.80 -15.33 5.72
CA THR A 19 -19.13 -15.69 5.19
C THR A 19 -19.51 -14.93 3.92
N ARG A 20 -18.78 -13.86 3.58
CA ARG A 20 -18.99 -13.05 2.38
C ARG A 20 -17.87 -13.31 1.38
N PRO A 21 -18.12 -13.17 0.07
CA PRO A 21 -17.13 -13.44 -0.98
C PRO A 21 -15.94 -12.48 -1.02
N GLN A 22 -15.93 -11.46 -0.15
CA GLN A 22 -14.89 -10.46 -0.08
C GLN A 22 -13.89 -10.78 1.03
N ASP A 23 -12.60 -10.63 0.74
CA ASP A 23 -11.55 -10.77 1.74
C ASP A 23 -11.64 -9.67 2.81
N LEU A 24 -11.42 -10.05 4.07
CA LEU A 24 -11.38 -9.13 5.20
C LEU A 24 -10.04 -9.20 5.91
N ASP A 25 -9.33 -8.07 5.94
CA ASP A 25 -8.11 -7.92 6.73
C ASP A 25 -8.49 -7.67 8.20
N VAL A 26 -8.14 -8.60 9.08
CA VAL A 26 -8.42 -8.51 10.52
C VAL A 26 -7.12 -8.56 11.32
N ASN A 27 -7.15 -7.94 12.51
CA ASN A 27 -6.06 -8.06 13.48
C ASN A 27 -6.46 -9.06 14.58
N PRO A 28 -5.87 -10.27 14.60
CA PRO A 28 -6.18 -11.28 15.62
C PRO A 28 -5.52 -11.00 16.99
N LEU A 29 -4.53 -10.11 17.07
CA LEU A 29 -3.78 -9.86 18.31
C LEU A 29 -4.45 -8.82 19.22
N LYS A 30 -5.23 -7.91 18.64
CA LYS A 30 -5.86 -6.81 19.38
C LYS A 30 -7.37 -6.94 19.31
N ASN A 31 -8.00 -6.98 20.48
CA ASN A 31 -9.44 -6.90 20.57
C ASN A 31 -9.91 -5.55 20.02
N LYS A 32 -10.84 -5.61 19.07
CA LYS A 32 -11.58 -4.43 18.64
C LYS A 32 -12.58 -4.10 19.75
N GLN A 33 -12.45 -2.92 20.35
CA GLN A 33 -13.44 -2.48 21.33
C GLN A 33 -14.80 -2.32 20.63
N LEU A 34 -15.78 -3.12 21.06
CA LEU A 34 -17.16 -3.04 20.60
C LEU A 34 -17.86 -1.93 21.38
N THR A 35 -17.66 -0.67 20.98
CA THR A 35 -18.38 0.46 21.59
C THR A 35 -19.86 0.53 21.17
N ASN A 36 -20.29 -0.30 20.22
CA ASN A 36 -21.66 -0.35 19.70
C ASN A 36 -22.56 -1.39 20.41
N VAL A 37 -22.28 -1.74 21.66
CA VAL A 37 -23.21 -2.54 22.48
C VAL A 37 -24.03 -1.57 23.34
N ARG A 38 -25.25 -1.24 22.88
CA ARG A 38 -26.24 -0.53 23.70
C ARG A 38 -26.60 -1.42 24.89
N ALA A 39 -26.08 -1.06 26.05
CA ALA A 39 -26.40 -1.53 27.40
C ALA A 39 -27.30 -2.77 27.52
N ALA A 40 -26.72 -3.90 27.91
CA ALA A 40 -27.38 -4.89 28.75
C ALA A 40 -26.28 -5.64 29.51
N GLY A 41 -26.27 -5.51 30.84
CA GLY A 41 -25.22 -6.05 31.68
C GLY A 41 -25.05 -7.56 31.55
N LYS A 42 -23.80 -7.99 31.37
CA LYS A 42 -23.19 -9.20 31.92
C LYS A 42 -21.73 -9.25 31.50
N ASP A 43 -20.86 -9.57 32.45
CA ASP A 43 -19.49 -10.05 32.19
C ASP A 43 -19.59 -11.36 31.40
N ASP A 44 -19.73 -11.25 30.08
CA ASP A 44 -19.71 -12.41 29.19
C ASP A 44 -18.27 -12.84 28.97
N ALA A 45 -17.84 -13.87 29.70
CA ALA A 45 -16.64 -14.61 29.38
C ALA A 45 -16.70 -15.05 27.90
N VAL A 46 -15.80 -14.51 27.07
CA VAL A 46 -15.81 -14.73 25.62
C VAL A 46 -15.54 -16.21 25.32
N ARG A 47 -16.58 -16.95 24.95
CA ARG A 47 -16.47 -18.35 24.51
C ARG A 47 -16.09 -18.38 23.04
N LEU A 48 -14.92 -18.91 22.73
CA LEU A 48 -14.46 -19.11 21.36
C LEU A 48 -14.98 -20.44 20.81
N SER A 49 -15.51 -20.42 19.60
CA SER A 49 -15.87 -21.67 18.90
C SER A 49 -14.60 -22.44 18.54
N PRO A 50 -14.61 -23.79 18.66
CA PRO A 50 -13.44 -24.59 18.31
C PRO A 50 -13.07 -24.40 16.84
N PRO A 51 -11.77 -24.30 16.51
CA PRO A 51 -11.34 -24.18 15.13
C PRO A 51 -11.53 -25.50 14.37
N ARG A 52 -11.77 -25.39 13.06
CA ARG A 52 -11.84 -26.54 12.17
C ARG A 52 -10.41 -26.93 11.77
N PRO A 53 -9.95 -28.17 12.02
CA PRO A 53 -8.64 -28.61 11.55
C PRO A 53 -8.59 -28.61 10.02
N LEU A 54 -7.47 -28.16 9.48
CA LEU A 54 -7.18 -28.12 8.04
C LEU A 54 -6.14 -29.18 7.69
N PRO A 55 -6.54 -30.42 7.36
CA PRO A 55 -5.64 -31.39 6.78
C PRO A 55 -5.19 -30.95 5.37
N LEU A 56 -4.11 -31.54 4.86
CA LEU A 56 -3.45 -31.12 3.62
C LEU A 56 -4.41 -31.13 2.43
N GLU A 57 -5.22 -32.18 2.32
CA GLU A 57 -6.13 -32.43 1.20
C GLU A 57 -7.21 -31.34 1.15
N ILE A 58 -7.75 -30.98 2.31
CA ILE A 58 -8.75 -29.92 2.43
C ILE A 58 -8.09 -28.57 2.16
N ALA A 59 -6.89 -28.32 2.71
CA ALA A 59 -6.19 -27.06 2.51
C ALA A 59 -5.88 -26.78 1.03
N LEU A 60 -5.54 -27.81 0.25
CA LEU A 60 -5.33 -27.69 -1.20
C LEU A 60 -6.60 -27.30 -1.95
N ALA A 61 -7.76 -27.80 -1.53
CA ALA A 61 -9.05 -27.47 -2.15
C ALA A 61 -9.50 -26.02 -1.88
N TYR A 62 -8.96 -25.38 -0.83
CA TYR A 62 -9.29 -24.00 -0.46
C TYR A 62 -8.45 -22.93 -1.17
N LEU A 63 -7.36 -23.30 -1.84
CA LEU A 63 -6.44 -22.33 -2.43
C LEU A 63 -7.03 -21.61 -3.64
N ALA A 64 -6.93 -20.28 -3.64
CA ALA A 64 -7.10 -19.44 -4.82
C ALA A 64 -5.77 -19.12 -5.54
N ASP A 65 -5.83 -18.51 -6.73
CA ASP A 65 -4.67 -18.15 -7.53
C ASP A 65 -3.71 -17.15 -6.85
N ASP A 66 -4.21 -16.35 -5.91
CA ASP A 66 -3.42 -15.37 -5.13
C ASP A 66 -2.97 -15.90 -3.77
N GLU A 67 -3.17 -17.20 -3.51
CA GLU A 67 -2.91 -17.86 -2.25
C GLU A 67 -1.85 -18.96 -2.39
N LEU A 68 -1.18 -19.28 -1.28
CA LEU A 68 -0.14 -20.28 -1.20
C LEU A 68 -0.30 -21.09 0.09
N LEU A 69 0.08 -22.35 0.03
CA LEU A 69 0.17 -23.23 1.18
C LEU A 69 1.62 -23.28 1.67
N GLU A 70 1.83 -22.90 2.92
CA GLU A 70 3.11 -23.08 3.60
C GLU A 70 3.08 -24.41 4.34
N VAL A 71 3.91 -25.35 3.91
CA VAL A 71 4.01 -26.68 4.48
C VAL A 71 5.34 -26.82 5.19
N THR A 72 5.27 -27.06 6.50
CA THR A 72 6.41 -27.52 7.31
C THR A 72 6.06 -28.86 7.93
N PRO A 73 7.03 -29.71 8.29
CA PRO A 73 6.75 -31.02 8.90
C PRO A 73 5.89 -30.94 10.17
N ALA A 74 5.92 -29.79 10.86
CA ALA A 74 5.17 -29.54 12.08
C ALA A 74 3.84 -28.79 11.86
N SER A 75 3.63 -28.11 10.72
CA SER A 75 2.43 -27.30 10.52
C SER A 75 2.11 -27.04 9.05
N ILE A 76 0.81 -26.97 8.75
CA ILE A 76 0.29 -26.56 7.46
C ILE A 76 -0.46 -25.24 7.66
N ARG A 77 -0.14 -24.22 6.85
CA ARG A 77 -0.73 -22.88 6.98
C ARG A 77 -1.11 -22.31 5.62
N LEU A 78 -2.25 -21.64 5.57
CA LEU A 78 -2.69 -20.89 4.41
C LEU A 78 -2.18 -19.44 4.49
N ARG A 79 -1.70 -18.90 3.38
CA ARG A 79 -1.21 -17.52 3.29
C ARG A 79 -1.52 -16.90 1.93
N LYS A 80 -1.64 -15.59 1.90
CA LYS A 80 -1.66 -14.84 0.64
C LYS A 80 -0.26 -14.77 0.04
N ARG A 81 -0.19 -14.76 -1.30
CA ARG A 81 1.06 -14.57 -2.05
C ARG A 81 1.70 -13.22 -1.74
N LEU A 82 0.88 -12.17 -1.69
CA LEU A 82 1.28 -10.83 -1.26
C LEU A 82 0.89 -10.64 0.21
N LEU A 83 1.90 -10.58 1.08
CA LEU A 83 1.71 -10.42 2.52
C LEU A 83 1.15 -9.03 2.88
N ASP A 84 1.67 -7.99 2.22
CA ASP A 84 1.25 -6.61 2.46
C ASP A 84 -0.15 -6.33 1.89
N PRO A 85 -1.12 -5.90 2.73
CA PRO A 85 -2.45 -5.50 2.29
C PRO A 85 -2.44 -4.39 1.23
N HIS A 86 -1.50 -3.44 1.31
CA HIS A 86 -1.43 -2.35 0.34
C HIS A 86 -0.96 -2.85 -1.03
N ALA A 87 0.05 -3.73 -1.04
CA ALA A 87 0.47 -4.42 -2.26
C ALA A 87 -0.67 -5.23 -2.89
N ARG A 88 -1.48 -5.96 -2.10
CA ARG A 88 -2.67 -6.68 -2.58
C ARG A 88 -3.66 -5.77 -3.29
N ARG A 89 -4.01 -4.63 -2.67
CA ARG A 89 -4.94 -3.65 -3.27
C ARG A 89 -4.40 -3.05 -4.57
N ARG A 90 -3.08 -2.85 -4.68
CA ARG A 90 -2.45 -2.39 -5.93
C ARG A 90 -2.52 -3.45 -7.02
N ALA A 91 -2.13 -4.69 -6.71
CA ALA A 91 -2.16 -5.81 -7.65
C ALA A 91 -3.59 -6.09 -8.16
N ALA A 92 -4.59 -6.05 -7.27
CA ALA A 92 -5.98 -6.19 -7.66
C ALA A 92 -6.43 -5.10 -8.66
N ARG A 93 -5.97 -3.84 -8.49
CA ARG A 93 -6.27 -2.75 -9.43
C ARG A 93 -5.54 -2.89 -10.77
N GLU A 94 -4.29 -3.37 -10.75
CA GLU A 94 -3.48 -3.54 -11.95
C GLU A 94 -3.98 -4.70 -12.82
N ASN A 95 -4.34 -5.82 -12.20
CA ASN A 95 -4.93 -6.97 -12.89
C ASN A 95 -6.28 -6.63 -13.55
N VAL A 96 -7.06 -5.72 -12.96
CA VAL A 96 -8.32 -5.22 -13.57
C VAL A 96 -8.04 -4.23 -14.72
N ALA A 97 -6.90 -3.54 -14.70
CA ALA A 97 -6.55 -2.53 -15.70
C ALA A 97 -5.86 -3.11 -16.95
N ALA A 98 -5.43 -4.37 -16.94
CA ALA A 98 -4.80 -5.05 -18.07
C ALA A 98 -5.78 -6.03 -18.75
N PRO A 99 -6.57 -5.59 -19.73
CA PRO A 99 -7.30 -6.53 -20.58
C PRO A 99 -6.32 -7.29 -21.47
N LEU A 100 -6.52 -8.61 -21.58
CA LEU A 100 -5.74 -9.59 -22.35
C LEU A 100 -5.71 -9.37 -23.88
N SER A 101 -6.06 -8.19 -24.39
CA SER A 101 -6.11 -7.91 -25.83
C SER A 101 -5.67 -6.48 -26.22
N ALA A 102 -5.05 -5.72 -25.33
CA ALA A 102 -4.61 -4.36 -25.65
C ALA A 102 -3.11 -4.33 -25.99
N GLU A 103 -2.83 -4.42 -27.29
CA GLU A 103 -1.56 -3.94 -27.89
C GLU A 103 -1.08 -2.64 -27.22
N PRO A 104 0.22 -2.51 -26.86
CA PRO A 104 0.73 -1.44 -26.02
C PRO A 104 0.93 -0.09 -26.75
N ALA A 105 0.12 0.22 -27.77
CA ALA A 105 0.27 1.45 -28.57
C ALA A 105 -0.39 2.69 -27.93
N GLY A 106 -1.34 2.51 -27.00
CA GLY A 106 -2.15 3.62 -26.47
C GLY A 106 -1.58 4.38 -25.26
N ARG A 107 -0.62 3.79 -24.53
CA ARG A 107 -0.11 4.38 -23.27
C ARG A 107 0.73 5.64 -23.52
N TYR A 108 1.32 5.76 -24.70
CA TYR A 108 2.15 6.91 -25.10
C TYR A 108 1.32 8.18 -25.35
N VAL A 109 0.07 8.05 -25.82
CA VAL A 109 -0.76 9.20 -26.24
C VAL A 109 -1.35 9.97 -25.04
N ARG A 110 -1.57 9.29 -23.90
CA ARG A 110 -2.12 9.91 -22.67
C ARG A 110 -1.07 10.69 -21.86
N ALA A 111 0.21 10.32 -21.95
CA ALA A 111 1.30 11.07 -21.34
C ALA A 111 1.59 12.38 -22.11
N LEU A 112 1.56 12.33 -23.44
CA LEU A 112 1.84 13.49 -24.31
C LEU A 112 0.72 14.53 -24.33
N SER A 113 -0.53 14.15 -24.08
CA SER A 113 -1.67 15.08 -24.01
C SER A 113 -1.69 15.93 -22.73
N ARG A 114 -1.10 15.44 -21.62
CA ARG A 114 -0.82 16.28 -20.43
C ARG A 114 0.31 17.28 -20.69
N ALA A 115 1.35 16.90 -21.44
CA ALA A 115 2.44 17.79 -21.80
C ALA A 115 2.03 18.92 -22.78
N ARG A 116 1.11 18.65 -23.72
CA ARG A 116 0.59 19.66 -24.66
C ARG A 116 -0.24 20.76 -23.99
N ASN A 117 -0.95 20.48 -22.90
CA ASN A 117 -1.78 21.48 -22.20
C ASN A 117 -0.98 22.39 -21.27
N ILE A 118 0.19 21.95 -20.78
CA ILE A 118 1.10 22.81 -20.01
C ILE A 118 1.78 23.84 -20.94
N ALA A 119 2.15 23.42 -22.17
CA ALA A 119 2.79 24.30 -23.14
C ALA A 119 1.88 25.41 -23.72
N ARG A 120 0.54 25.25 -23.66
CA ARG A 120 -0.42 26.27 -24.10
C ARG A 120 -0.74 27.33 -23.05
N ARG A 121 -0.24 27.17 -21.81
CA ARG A 121 -0.53 28.05 -20.68
C ARG A 121 0.62 29.01 -20.33
N LEU A 122 1.69 29.00 -21.13
CA LEU A 122 2.74 30.01 -21.02
C LEU A 122 2.30 31.28 -21.76
N PRO A 123 2.23 32.44 -21.09
CA PRO A 123 2.00 33.69 -21.80
C PRO A 123 3.16 33.94 -22.76
N ASN A 124 2.80 34.29 -23.99
CA ASN A 124 3.71 34.67 -25.07
C ASN A 124 4.56 35.87 -24.62
N ILE A 125 5.82 35.65 -24.28
CA ILE A 125 6.74 36.70 -23.78
C ILE A 125 7.29 37.59 -24.92
N ALA A 126 6.67 37.55 -26.10
CA ALA A 126 7.11 38.21 -27.33
C ALA A 126 6.80 39.73 -27.39
N SER A 127 6.74 40.44 -26.27
CA SER A 127 6.53 41.91 -26.30
C SER A 127 7.30 42.70 -25.23
N ALA A 128 8.40 42.17 -24.68
CA ALA A 128 9.31 42.99 -23.89
C ALA A 128 10.27 43.77 -24.81
N ARG A 129 9.89 45.01 -25.12
CA ARG A 129 10.73 46.04 -25.72
C ARG A 129 12.11 46.05 -25.05
N ARG A 130 13.18 45.87 -25.84
CA ARG A 130 14.50 46.40 -25.46
C ARG A 130 14.40 47.92 -25.53
N PRO A 131 14.70 48.63 -24.43
CA PRO A 131 15.74 49.63 -24.57
C PRO A 131 16.64 49.74 -23.33
N GLY A 132 17.88 50.15 -23.56
CA GLY A 132 18.51 51.13 -22.68
C GLY A 132 19.48 50.60 -21.62
N LEU A 133 20.75 50.72 -21.96
CA LEU A 133 21.83 51.28 -21.14
C LEU A 133 22.01 50.83 -19.67
N ALA A 134 23.20 50.27 -19.47
CA ALA A 134 24.13 50.57 -18.38
C ALA A 134 23.71 50.23 -16.94
N ARG A 135 24.44 49.29 -16.34
CA ARG A 135 25.20 49.55 -15.11
C ARG A 135 26.29 48.49 -14.93
N ARG A 136 27.54 48.92 -15.10
CA ARG A 136 28.74 48.20 -14.63
C ARG A 136 28.55 47.89 -13.14
N VAL A 137 28.45 46.60 -12.80
CA VAL A 137 28.59 46.17 -11.40
C VAL A 137 30.09 46.13 -11.10
N ARG A 138 30.57 47.16 -10.39
CA ARG A 138 31.92 47.23 -9.85
C ARG A 138 32.01 46.20 -8.70
N LEU A 139 32.72 45.10 -8.93
CA LEU A 139 33.10 44.16 -7.87
C LEU A 139 33.96 44.91 -6.84
N LYS A 140 33.45 45.09 -5.62
CA LYS A 140 34.26 45.53 -4.48
C LYS A 140 35.18 44.37 -4.06
N PRO A 141 36.48 44.61 -3.85
CA PRO A 141 37.41 43.57 -3.45
C PRO A 141 37.11 43.09 -2.02
N ARG A 142 37.15 41.77 -1.84
CA ARG A 142 37.07 41.07 -0.55
C ARG A 142 38.14 41.61 0.40
N ARG A 143 37.74 42.10 1.58
CA ARG A 143 38.65 42.23 2.72
C ARG A 143 38.64 40.93 3.51
N ARG A 144 39.79 40.26 3.51
CA ARG A 144 40.18 39.24 4.48
C ARG A 144 40.55 39.94 5.79
N SER A 145 40.06 39.44 6.91
CA SER A 145 40.63 39.58 8.26
C SER A 145 40.33 38.23 8.94
N LEU A 146 41.22 37.24 8.95
CA LEU A 146 42.40 37.05 9.79
C LEU A 146 42.14 37.31 11.29
N ALA A 147 42.08 36.19 12.02
CA ALA A 147 42.34 35.98 13.46
C ALA A 147 41.43 36.77 14.44
N VAL A 148 41.05 36.26 15.62
CA VAL A 148 41.94 35.87 16.72
C VAL A 148 41.17 34.95 17.69
N SER A 149 41.94 34.01 18.25
CA SER A 149 41.71 33.06 19.33
C SER A 149 41.32 33.66 20.70
N GLY A 150 40.72 32.83 21.56
CA GLY A 150 40.60 33.03 23.01
C GLY A 150 39.13 33.05 23.47
N SER A 151 38.69 32.37 24.50
CA SER A 151 39.29 31.46 25.50
C SER A 151 38.15 30.60 26.03
#